data_AF-A0A661C5N2-F1
#
_entry.id   AF-A0A661C5N2-F1
#
_cell.length_a   1.000
_cell.length_b   1.000
_cell.length_c   1.000
_cell.angle_alpha   90.00
_cell.angle_beta   90.00
_cell.angle_gamma   90.00
#
_symmetry.space_group_name_H-M   'P 1'
#
loop_
_entity.id
_entity.type
_entity.pdbx_description
1 polymer ?
#
loop_
_entity_poly.entity_id
_entity_poly.type
_entity_poly.pdbx_seq_one_letter_code
_entity_poly.pdbx_strand_id
1 'polypeptide(L)'
;MFSLDNQLRRAGVLLHPTSLPSGILDADVERWLQLISDTGFSVWQVLPLGEPQSGLSPYQCSSAFAFNPLLLPASSSQFSVLDTSDALYTAFCDEQQFWLDDYALFKVLKKHFDEAIWIDWPEQWKLRDADVLQQSRQQYQQEITEIKWHQYQLHKRWSEIRDKAAELKILLFGDMPIFIGHDSADVWAHPECFLLDTDGSMKVVSGVPPDYFSETGQRWGNPHYDWDVMRKDDFAWWKYRISHHLEQFDLVRIDHFRGMEAAWMIDAACETAIDGHWQQMPGDELLSSLRSSFASDAENDQLPFVAEDLGIITPEVTALRKKYHLPG
;
A
#
# COMPACT_ATOMS: atom_id res chain seq x y z
N MET A 1 9.34 20.72 2.27
CA MET A 1 9.86 19.48 2.88
C MET A 1 10.38 19.80 4.27
N PHE A 2 9.81 19.16 5.30
CA PHE A 2 10.43 19.13 6.62
C PHE A 2 11.63 18.19 6.56
N SER A 3 12.82 18.67 6.93
CA SER A 3 13.99 17.79 7.11
C SER A 3 13.76 16.92 8.35
N LEU A 4 13.76 15.60 8.18
CA LEU A 4 13.66 14.64 9.28
C LEU A 4 14.99 14.64 10.05
N ASP A 5 15.08 15.50 11.08
CA ASP A 5 16.19 15.41 12.04
C ASP A 5 16.00 14.19 12.94
N ASN A 6 16.68 13.09 12.58
CA ASN A 6 16.69 11.83 13.33
C ASN A 6 17.34 11.94 14.73
N GLN A 7 17.98 13.06 15.08
CA GLN A 7 18.46 13.32 16.45
C GLN A 7 17.39 13.96 17.33
N LEU A 8 16.31 14.49 16.75
CA LEU A 8 15.23 15.11 17.51
C LEU A 8 14.38 14.03 18.20
N ARG A 9 14.29 14.11 19.52
CA ARG A 9 13.41 13.24 20.31
C ARG A 9 11.95 13.62 20.05
N ARG A 10 11.17 12.68 19.53
CA ARG A 10 9.73 12.81 19.28
C ARG A 10 8.96 11.75 20.05
N ALA A 11 7.70 12.02 20.28
CA ALA A 11 6.72 11.06 20.77
C ALA A 11 5.46 11.17 19.91
N GLY A 12 4.72 10.08 19.79
CA GLY A 12 3.52 10.02 18.95
C GLY A 12 2.52 8.99 19.43
N VAL A 13 1.41 8.93 18.71
CA VAL A 13 0.31 8.00 19.00
C VAL A 13 -0.04 7.21 17.75
N LEU A 14 -0.20 5.89 17.91
CA LEU A 14 -0.77 4.99 16.91
C LEU A 14 -2.30 4.98 17.08
N LEU A 15 -3.03 5.47 16.09
CA LEU A 15 -4.49 5.44 16.06
C LEU A 15 -4.96 5.42 14.61
N HIS A 16 -5.55 4.32 14.15
CA HIS A 16 -6.12 4.26 12.81
C HIS A 16 -7.41 5.11 12.72
N PRO A 17 -7.70 5.80 11.59
CA PRO A 17 -8.89 6.65 11.46
C PRO A 17 -10.22 5.94 11.78
N THR A 18 -10.32 4.63 11.51
CA THR A 18 -11.52 3.84 11.87
C THR A 18 -11.77 3.72 13.37
N SER A 19 -10.78 4.07 14.21
CA SER A 19 -10.89 4.08 15.67
C SER A 19 -11.25 5.45 16.24
N LEU A 20 -11.36 6.48 15.41
CA LEU A 20 -11.95 7.76 15.81
C LEU A 20 -13.44 7.57 16.10
N PRO A 21 -14.09 8.45 16.90
CA PRO A 21 -15.50 8.30 17.25
C PRO A 21 -16.44 8.17 16.03
N SER A 22 -16.18 8.91 14.94
CA SER A 22 -16.91 8.79 13.68
C SER A 22 -16.48 7.62 12.80
N GLY A 23 -15.25 7.11 12.98
CA GLY A 23 -14.63 6.07 12.15
C GLY A 23 -14.29 6.49 10.72
N ILE A 24 -14.39 7.79 10.40
CA ILE A 24 -14.24 8.36 9.05
C ILE A 24 -13.39 9.63 9.08
N LEU A 25 -13.00 10.13 7.90
CA LEU A 25 -12.19 11.33 7.74
C LEU A 25 -13.04 12.61 7.81
N ASP A 26 -13.77 12.81 8.91
CA ASP A 26 -14.58 14.01 9.18
C ASP A 26 -13.93 14.92 10.23
N ALA A 27 -14.74 15.78 10.86
CA ALA A 27 -14.31 16.73 11.89
C ALA A 27 -13.67 16.09 13.14
N ASP A 28 -13.78 14.77 13.35
CA ASP A 28 -13.04 14.09 14.43
C ASP A 28 -11.53 14.06 14.17
N VAL A 29 -11.09 14.08 12.90
CA VAL A 29 -9.66 14.12 12.59
C VAL A 29 -9.04 15.45 13.03
N GLU A 30 -9.72 16.58 12.81
CA GLU A 30 -9.24 17.88 13.28
C GLU A 30 -9.17 17.95 14.80
N ARG A 31 -10.19 17.41 15.49
CA ARG A 31 -10.18 17.31 16.96
C ARG A 31 -9.01 16.45 17.43
N TRP A 32 -8.73 15.35 16.74
CA TRP A 32 -7.61 14.46 17.03
C TRP A 32 -6.26 15.15 16.84
N LEU A 33 -6.04 15.84 15.71
CA LEU A 33 -4.81 16.59 15.46
C LEU A 33 -4.60 17.69 16.51
N GLN A 34 -5.66 18.40 16.90
CA GLN A 34 -5.56 19.40 17.95
C GLN A 34 -5.17 18.77 19.30
N LEU A 35 -5.74 17.62 19.65
CA LEU A 35 -5.38 16.89 20.87
C LEU A 35 -3.90 16.43 20.85
N ILE A 36 -3.41 15.89 19.74
CA ILE A 36 -1.99 15.55 19.58
C ILE A 36 -1.12 16.80 19.81
N SER A 37 -1.49 17.93 19.21
CA SER A 37 -0.75 19.18 19.35
C SER A 37 -0.74 19.70 20.79
N ASP A 38 -1.91 19.75 21.45
CA ASP A 38 -2.08 20.25 22.81
C ASP A 38 -1.33 19.41 23.86
N THR A 39 -1.15 18.11 23.59
CA THR A 39 -0.39 17.18 24.44
C THR A 39 1.12 17.21 24.18
N GLY A 40 1.58 17.89 23.13
CA GLY A 40 2.98 17.98 22.74
C GLY A 40 3.50 16.76 21.98
N PHE A 41 2.62 15.84 21.56
CA PHE A 41 2.99 14.80 20.60
C PHE A 41 3.23 15.41 19.21
N SER A 42 4.08 14.77 18.42
CA SER A 42 4.51 15.29 17.11
C SER A 42 4.55 14.22 16.01
N VAL A 43 3.99 13.04 16.27
CA VAL A 43 3.85 11.95 15.30
C VAL A 43 2.47 11.31 15.47
N TRP A 44 1.76 11.15 14.37
CA TRP A 44 0.54 10.33 14.29
C TRP A 44 0.80 9.15 13.38
N GLN A 45 0.83 7.94 13.95
CA GLN A 45 0.96 6.71 13.19
C GLN A 45 -0.40 6.12 12.86
N VAL A 46 -0.55 5.63 11.62
CA VAL A 46 -1.73 4.89 11.15
C VAL A 46 -1.33 3.53 10.58
N LEU A 47 -2.28 2.59 10.59
CA LEU A 47 -2.20 1.36 9.79
C LEU A 47 -2.44 1.70 8.30
N PRO A 48 -2.28 0.74 7.36
CA PRO A 48 -2.58 0.98 5.95
C PRO A 48 -4.00 1.50 5.73
N LEU A 49 -4.17 2.48 4.86
CA LEU A 49 -5.45 3.17 4.63
C LEU A 49 -6.29 2.56 3.49
N GLY A 50 -5.83 1.44 2.92
CA GLY A 50 -6.49 0.77 1.80
C GLY A 50 -7.76 0.02 2.18
N GLU A 51 -8.60 -0.27 1.18
CA GLU A 51 -9.82 -1.06 1.37
C GLU A 51 -9.47 -2.52 1.70
N PRO A 52 -9.74 -3.02 2.91
CA PRO A 52 -9.42 -4.38 3.26
C PRO A 52 -10.31 -5.38 2.51
N GLN A 53 -9.78 -6.56 2.23
CA GLN A 53 -10.54 -7.70 1.73
C GLN A 53 -11.49 -8.25 2.82
N SER A 54 -12.18 -9.36 2.54
CA SER A 54 -13.20 -9.96 3.42
C SER A 54 -12.73 -10.26 4.85
N GLY A 55 -11.43 -10.49 5.06
CA GLY A 55 -10.82 -10.67 6.39
C GLY A 55 -10.70 -9.39 7.22
N LEU A 56 -11.07 -8.22 6.67
CA LEU A 56 -11.04 -6.89 7.29
C LEU A 56 -9.65 -6.42 7.76
N SER A 57 -8.59 -7.13 7.38
CA SER A 57 -7.21 -6.75 7.70
C SER A 57 -6.73 -5.63 6.76
N PRO A 58 -6.27 -4.48 7.29
CA PRO A 58 -5.63 -3.44 6.47
C PRO A 58 -4.35 -3.89 5.77
N TYR A 59 -3.79 -5.05 6.14
CA TYR A 59 -2.59 -5.60 5.49
C TYR A 59 -2.93 -6.50 4.28
N GLN A 60 -4.21 -6.70 4.00
CA GLN A 60 -4.70 -7.41 2.82
C GLN A 60 -5.76 -6.57 2.13
N CYS A 61 -5.31 -5.64 1.28
CA CYS A 61 -6.17 -4.70 0.58
C CYS A 61 -6.49 -5.13 -0.87
N SER A 62 -7.60 -4.61 -1.39
CA SER A 62 -7.99 -4.74 -2.80
C SER A 62 -7.09 -3.96 -3.76
N SER A 63 -6.30 -3.01 -3.25
CA SER A 63 -5.21 -2.33 -3.95
C SER A 63 -4.14 -1.85 -2.97
N ALA A 64 -2.90 -1.79 -3.42
CA ALA A 64 -1.75 -1.21 -2.73
C ALA A 64 -1.72 0.34 -2.79
N PHE A 65 -2.62 0.95 -3.55
CA PHE A 65 -2.68 2.39 -3.80
C PHE A 65 -3.99 3.01 -3.31
N ALA A 66 -5.12 2.40 -3.65
CA ALA A 66 -6.44 2.99 -3.37
C ALA A 66 -6.72 3.15 -1.87
N PHE A 67 -7.37 4.25 -1.50
CA PHE A 67 -7.93 4.44 -0.16
C PHE A 67 -9.20 3.61 0.04
N ASN A 68 -9.46 3.23 1.28
CA ASN A 68 -10.73 2.63 1.68
C ASN A 68 -11.89 3.62 1.46
N PRO A 69 -12.86 3.32 0.57
CA PRO A 69 -14.01 4.19 0.31
C PRO A 69 -14.86 4.47 1.56
N LEU A 70 -14.85 3.56 2.55
CA LEU A 70 -15.60 3.72 3.79
C LEU A 70 -15.04 4.80 4.72
N LEU A 71 -13.82 5.30 4.46
CA LEU A 71 -13.25 6.41 5.20
C LEU A 71 -13.83 7.77 4.79
N LEU A 72 -14.53 7.84 3.64
CA LEU A 72 -15.14 9.08 3.17
C LEU A 72 -16.50 9.31 3.87
N PRO A 73 -16.79 10.52 4.37
CA PRO A 73 -18.09 10.84 4.94
C PRO A 73 -19.21 10.74 3.89
N ALA A 74 -20.12 9.77 4.05
CA ALA A 74 -21.23 9.56 3.12
C ALA A 74 -22.23 10.73 3.05
N SER A 75 -22.26 11.61 4.07
CA SER A 75 -23.29 12.64 4.25
C SER A 75 -22.83 14.07 4.03
N SER A 76 -21.56 14.32 3.64
CA SER A 76 -21.14 15.70 3.39
C SER A 76 -21.56 16.12 1.98
N SER A 77 -22.28 17.23 1.88
CA SER A 77 -22.64 17.86 0.60
C SER A 77 -21.41 18.28 -0.22
N GLN A 78 -20.24 18.30 0.41
CA GLN A 78 -18.95 18.64 -0.19
C GLN A 78 -18.38 17.51 -1.05
N PHE A 79 -18.75 16.24 -0.79
CA PHE A 79 -18.25 15.07 -1.51
C PHE A 79 -19.31 14.41 -2.41
N SER A 80 -20.58 14.76 -2.24
CA SER A 80 -21.71 14.02 -2.83
C SER A 80 -22.05 14.38 -4.28
N VAL A 81 -21.51 15.48 -4.83
CA VAL A 81 -21.82 15.90 -6.21
C VAL A 81 -20.60 15.70 -7.08
N LEU A 82 -20.69 14.72 -7.98
CA LEU A 82 -19.66 14.45 -8.98
C LEU A 82 -19.56 15.61 -9.97
N ASP A 83 -18.39 16.24 -10.05
CA ASP A 83 -18.10 17.32 -10.98
C ASP A 83 -16.88 16.98 -11.84
N THR A 84 -17.13 16.38 -13.01
CA THR A 84 -16.05 16.06 -13.97
C THR A 84 -15.42 17.29 -14.59
N SER A 85 -15.95 18.50 -14.36
CA SER A 85 -15.34 19.74 -14.84
C SER A 85 -14.35 20.35 -13.84
N ASP A 86 -14.24 19.77 -12.63
CA ASP A 86 -13.21 20.15 -11.67
C ASP A 86 -11.81 19.85 -12.25
N ALA A 87 -11.01 20.90 -12.43
CA ALA A 87 -9.66 20.81 -12.95
C ALA A 87 -8.74 19.98 -12.03
N LEU A 88 -8.98 20.02 -10.71
CA LEU A 88 -8.20 19.23 -9.74
C LEU A 88 -8.55 17.75 -9.82
N TYR A 89 -9.81 17.41 -10.09
CA TYR A 89 -10.21 16.03 -10.35
C TYR A 89 -9.54 15.48 -11.61
N THR A 90 -9.51 16.27 -12.69
CA THR A 90 -8.84 15.88 -13.94
C THR A 90 -7.34 15.69 -13.71
N ALA A 91 -6.67 16.64 -13.03
CA ALA A 91 -5.26 16.53 -12.70
C ALA A 91 -4.97 15.29 -11.85
N PHE A 92 -5.79 15.02 -10.82
CA PHE A 92 -5.68 13.80 -10.01
C PHE A 92 -5.78 12.53 -10.86
N CYS A 93 -6.72 12.48 -11.81
CA CYS A 93 -6.86 11.33 -12.69
C CYS A 93 -5.62 11.13 -13.57
N ASP A 94 -5.04 12.21 -14.10
CA ASP A 94 -3.85 12.16 -14.95
C ASP A 94 -2.60 11.77 -14.14
N GLU A 95 -2.42 12.32 -12.94
CA GLU A 95 -1.29 12.02 -12.05
C GLU A 95 -1.33 10.58 -11.53
N GLN A 96 -2.53 10.06 -11.22
CA GLN A 96 -2.72 8.74 -10.61
C GLN A 96 -3.05 7.64 -11.63
N GLN A 97 -2.87 7.90 -12.94
CA GLN A 97 -3.22 6.98 -14.03
C GLN A 97 -2.55 5.60 -13.94
N PHE A 98 -1.41 5.49 -13.25
CA PHE A 98 -0.69 4.23 -13.06
C PHE A 98 -1.55 3.14 -12.40
N TRP A 99 -2.43 3.52 -11.47
CA TRP A 99 -3.24 2.55 -10.71
C TRP A 99 -4.74 2.82 -10.79
N LEU A 100 -5.15 4.08 -10.96
CA LEU A 100 -6.54 4.51 -10.73
C LEU A 100 -7.53 3.89 -11.72
N ASP A 101 -7.18 3.84 -13.00
CA ASP A 101 -8.08 3.30 -14.04
C ASP A 101 -8.26 1.79 -13.91
N ASP A 102 -7.19 1.07 -13.59
CA ASP A 102 -7.24 -0.38 -13.36
C ASP A 102 -7.97 -0.70 -12.05
N TYR A 103 -7.73 0.05 -10.97
CA TYR A 103 -8.50 -0.11 -9.72
C TYR A 103 -10.00 0.11 -9.95
N ALA A 104 -10.39 1.19 -10.62
CA ALA A 104 -11.79 1.49 -10.86
C ALA A 104 -12.48 0.40 -11.72
N LEU A 105 -11.81 -0.06 -12.78
CA LEU A 105 -12.33 -1.16 -13.59
C LEU A 105 -12.40 -2.47 -12.81
N PHE A 106 -11.36 -2.81 -12.03
CA PHE A 106 -11.32 -4.00 -11.19
C PHE A 106 -12.50 -4.04 -10.22
N LYS A 107 -12.79 -2.93 -9.53
CA LYS A 107 -13.90 -2.83 -8.58
C LYS A 107 -15.26 -3.03 -9.24
N VAL A 108 -15.47 -2.46 -10.43
CA VAL A 108 -16.71 -2.69 -11.17
C VAL A 108 -16.83 -4.13 -11.63
N LEU A 109 -15.75 -4.73 -12.13
CA LEU A 109 -15.75 -6.12 -12.57
C LEU A 109 -15.96 -7.08 -11.40
N LYS A 110 -15.36 -6.84 -10.22
CA LYS A 110 -15.66 -7.58 -8.99
C LYS A 110 -17.15 -7.56 -8.70
N LYS A 111 -17.78 -6.39 -8.72
CA LYS A 111 -19.23 -6.26 -8.50
C LYS A 111 -20.04 -6.98 -9.59
N HIS A 112 -19.61 -6.89 -10.85
CA HIS A 112 -20.27 -7.58 -11.97
C HIS A 112 -20.23 -9.10 -11.83
N PHE A 113 -19.15 -9.64 -11.27
CA PHE A 113 -18.95 -11.06 -11.02
C PHE A 113 -19.23 -11.45 -9.55
N ASP A 114 -20.19 -10.79 -8.89
CA ASP A 114 -20.68 -11.13 -7.54
C ASP A 114 -19.57 -11.24 -6.47
N GLU A 115 -18.61 -10.31 -6.50
CA GLU A 115 -17.43 -10.24 -5.62
C GLU A 115 -16.43 -11.40 -5.78
N ALA A 116 -16.55 -12.22 -6.82
CA ALA A 116 -15.60 -13.28 -7.13
C ALA A 116 -14.16 -12.73 -7.24
N ILE A 117 -13.20 -13.56 -6.83
CA ILE A 117 -11.78 -13.26 -6.98
C ILE A 117 -11.41 -13.28 -8.48
N TRP A 118 -10.46 -12.45 -8.91
CA TRP A 118 -10.23 -12.24 -10.34
C TRP A 118 -9.77 -13.50 -11.10
N ILE A 119 -9.17 -14.46 -10.40
CA ILE A 119 -8.75 -15.75 -11.00
C ILE A 119 -9.95 -16.61 -11.47
N ASP A 120 -11.12 -16.41 -10.87
CA ASP A 120 -12.36 -17.13 -11.19
C ASP A 120 -13.19 -16.41 -12.26
N TRP A 121 -12.76 -15.22 -12.71
CA TRP A 121 -13.44 -14.50 -13.79
C TRP A 121 -13.31 -15.24 -15.13
N PRO A 122 -14.25 -15.02 -16.07
CA PRO A 122 -14.10 -15.57 -17.40
C PRO A 122 -12.79 -15.09 -18.04
N GLU A 123 -12.17 -15.97 -18.83
CA GLU A 123 -10.79 -15.85 -19.31
C GLU A 123 -10.47 -14.48 -19.94
N GLN A 124 -11.42 -13.89 -20.66
CA GLN A 124 -11.27 -12.61 -21.35
C GLN A 124 -11.00 -11.44 -20.38
N TRP A 125 -11.63 -11.43 -19.19
CA TRP A 125 -11.38 -10.41 -18.17
C TRP A 125 -10.19 -10.77 -17.29
N LYS A 126 -10.05 -12.07 -16.97
CA LYS A 126 -8.94 -12.59 -16.18
C LYS A 126 -7.58 -12.30 -16.85
N LEU A 127 -7.46 -12.59 -18.14
CA LEU A 127 -6.26 -12.37 -18.95
C LEU A 127 -6.24 -10.99 -19.63
N ARG A 128 -7.19 -10.11 -19.27
CA ARG A 128 -7.20 -8.70 -19.66
C ARG A 128 -7.18 -8.49 -21.18
N ASP A 129 -8.02 -9.22 -21.91
CA ASP A 129 -8.22 -9.01 -23.34
C ASP A 129 -8.56 -7.53 -23.63
N ALA A 130 -7.76 -6.89 -24.48
CA ALA A 130 -7.79 -5.45 -24.66
C ALA A 130 -9.16 -4.95 -25.17
N ASP A 131 -9.78 -5.67 -26.11
CA ASP A 131 -11.06 -5.28 -26.70
C ASP A 131 -12.19 -5.46 -25.69
N VAL A 132 -12.17 -6.56 -24.92
CA VAL A 132 -13.17 -6.82 -23.87
C VAL A 132 -13.05 -5.82 -22.73
N LEU A 133 -11.83 -5.46 -22.31
CA LEU A 133 -11.65 -4.43 -21.29
C LEU A 133 -12.04 -3.04 -21.80
N GLN A 134 -11.80 -2.72 -23.08
CA GLN A 134 -12.25 -1.45 -23.66
C GLN A 134 -13.80 -1.38 -23.69
N GLN A 135 -14.47 -2.46 -24.10
CA GLN A 135 -15.92 -2.56 -24.07
C GLN A 135 -16.46 -2.43 -22.64
N SER A 136 -15.81 -3.08 -21.67
CA SER A 136 -16.17 -2.99 -20.26
C SER A 136 -16.04 -1.55 -19.75
N ARG A 137 -14.96 -0.83 -20.10
CA ARG A 137 -14.80 0.58 -19.72
C ARG A 137 -15.90 1.48 -20.29
N GLN A 138 -16.37 1.21 -21.51
CA GLN A 138 -17.49 1.94 -22.11
C GLN A 138 -18.82 1.58 -21.44
N GLN A 139 -19.04 0.29 -21.19
CA GLN A 139 -20.27 -0.21 -20.57
C GLN A 139 -20.48 0.34 -19.16
N TYR A 140 -19.40 0.43 -18.38
CA TYR A 140 -19.43 0.86 -16.98
C TYR A 140 -18.81 2.24 -16.74
N GLN A 141 -18.84 3.10 -17.75
CA GLN A 141 -18.19 4.41 -17.69
C GLN A 141 -18.65 5.23 -16.48
N GLN A 142 -19.94 5.18 -16.15
CA GLN A 142 -20.51 5.94 -15.04
C GLN A 142 -19.96 5.44 -13.70
N GLU A 143 -20.03 4.13 -13.44
CA GLU A 143 -19.56 3.54 -12.19
C GLU A 143 -18.05 3.70 -12.01
N ILE A 144 -17.27 3.58 -13.09
CA ILE A 144 -15.83 3.86 -13.08
C ILE A 144 -15.60 5.33 -12.68
N THR A 145 -16.35 6.26 -13.26
CA THR A 145 -16.23 7.69 -12.95
C THR A 145 -16.59 8.00 -11.51
N GLU A 146 -17.61 7.34 -10.96
CA GLU A 146 -17.99 7.45 -9.54
C GLU A 146 -16.90 6.92 -8.59
N ILE A 147 -16.28 5.78 -8.90
CA ILE A 147 -15.17 5.23 -8.10
C ILE A 147 -13.95 6.16 -8.14
N LYS A 148 -13.59 6.67 -9.32
CA LYS A 148 -12.50 7.63 -9.48
C LYS A 148 -12.76 8.91 -8.70
N TRP A 149 -14.00 9.41 -8.75
CA TRP A 149 -14.42 10.57 -7.98
C TRP A 149 -14.26 10.35 -6.47
N HIS A 150 -14.68 9.20 -5.93
CA HIS A 150 -14.51 8.90 -4.51
C HIS A 150 -13.03 8.85 -4.10
N GLN A 151 -12.16 8.26 -4.92
CA GLN A 151 -10.72 8.26 -4.65
C GLN A 151 -10.13 9.67 -4.68
N TYR A 152 -10.57 10.53 -5.61
CA TYR A 152 -10.18 11.94 -5.62
C TYR A 152 -10.63 12.67 -4.34
N GLN A 153 -11.88 12.49 -3.89
CA GLN A 153 -12.35 13.12 -2.67
C GLN A 153 -11.58 12.65 -1.43
N LEU A 154 -11.23 11.37 -1.35
CA LEU A 154 -10.38 10.83 -0.29
C LEU A 154 -8.98 11.42 -0.33
N HIS A 155 -8.36 11.48 -1.51
CA HIS A 155 -7.03 12.07 -1.70
C HIS A 155 -7.02 13.55 -1.29
N LYS A 156 -8.01 14.32 -1.76
CA LYS A 156 -8.19 15.72 -1.39
C LYS A 156 -8.33 15.88 0.12
N ARG A 157 -9.21 15.09 0.74
CA ARG A 157 -9.45 15.16 2.18
C ARG A 157 -8.20 14.78 2.99
N TRP A 158 -7.47 13.74 2.57
CA TRP A 158 -6.23 13.34 3.22
C TRP A 158 -5.13 14.42 3.07
N SER A 159 -5.07 15.08 1.92
CA SER A 159 -4.17 16.21 1.68
C SER A 159 -4.48 17.39 2.63
N GLU A 160 -5.75 17.75 2.82
CA GLU A 160 -6.17 18.76 3.80
C GLU A 160 -5.77 18.38 5.24
N ILE A 161 -5.90 17.11 5.61
CA ILE A 161 -5.47 16.57 6.91
C ILE A 161 -3.95 16.68 7.05
N ARG A 162 -3.20 16.35 6.00
CA ARG A 162 -1.74 16.44 5.98
C ARG A 162 -1.26 17.87 6.13
N ASP A 163 -1.84 18.81 5.40
CA ASP A 163 -1.55 20.24 5.53
C ASP A 163 -1.81 20.71 6.95
N LYS A 164 -2.93 20.30 7.55
CA LYS A 164 -3.26 20.65 8.93
C LYS A 164 -2.28 20.06 9.95
N ALA A 165 -1.89 18.80 9.77
CA ALA A 165 -0.89 18.15 10.60
C ALA A 165 0.45 18.89 10.51
N ALA A 166 0.87 19.29 9.31
CA ALA A 166 2.08 20.06 9.08
C ALA A 166 2.05 21.44 9.77
N GLU A 167 0.93 22.18 9.71
CA GLU A 167 0.73 23.43 10.46
C GLU A 167 0.95 23.24 11.97
N LEU A 168 0.49 22.11 12.50
CA LEU A 168 0.62 21.72 13.91
C LEU A 168 1.93 21.02 14.23
N LYS A 169 2.85 20.87 13.25
CA LYS A 169 4.15 20.18 13.35
C LYS A 169 4.03 18.71 13.75
N ILE A 170 2.96 18.05 13.33
CA ILE A 170 2.71 16.62 13.50
C ILE A 170 3.12 15.92 12.21
N LEU A 171 4.00 14.92 12.33
CA LEU A 171 4.37 14.05 11.22
C LEU A 171 3.33 12.94 11.05
N LEU A 172 2.88 12.71 9.83
CA LEU A 172 2.07 11.54 9.50
C LEU A 172 2.98 10.35 9.21
N PHE A 173 2.78 9.27 9.97
CA PHE A 173 3.57 8.05 9.87
C PHE A 173 2.68 6.90 9.36
N GLY A 174 2.81 6.61 8.07
CA GLY A 174 2.08 5.53 7.42
C GLY A 174 2.73 4.16 7.63
N ASP A 175 2.06 3.15 7.09
CA ASP A 175 2.45 1.75 7.21
C ASP A 175 2.14 1.04 5.89
N MET A 176 3.10 0.27 5.39
CA MET A 176 3.05 -0.38 4.09
C MET A 176 3.43 -1.86 4.22
N PRO A 177 2.48 -2.78 3.98
CA PRO A 177 2.75 -4.22 3.93
C PRO A 177 3.81 -4.53 2.86
N ILE A 178 4.82 -5.36 3.13
CA ILE A 178 5.77 -5.72 2.06
C ILE A 178 5.05 -6.46 0.93
N PHE A 179 4.22 -7.46 1.25
CA PHE A 179 3.43 -8.21 0.27
C PHE A 179 2.01 -7.65 0.15
N ILE A 180 1.37 -7.87 -1.00
CA ILE A 180 0.00 -7.40 -1.29
C ILE A 180 -0.95 -8.58 -1.50
N GLY A 181 -2.27 -8.37 -1.45
CA GLY A 181 -3.23 -9.45 -1.65
C GLY A 181 -3.20 -9.99 -3.09
N HIS A 182 -3.38 -11.32 -3.27
CA HIS A 182 -3.52 -11.92 -4.61
C HIS A 182 -4.75 -11.38 -5.33
N ASP A 183 -5.91 -11.37 -4.66
CA ASP A 183 -7.13 -10.76 -5.19
C ASP A 183 -7.12 -9.22 -5.06
N SER A 184 -6.22 -8.58 -5.81
CA SER A 184 -6.08 -7.13 -5.85
C SER A 184 -6.05 -6.62 -7.29
N ALA A 185 -6.42 -5.34 -7.46
CA ALA A 185 -6.31 -4.66 -8.74
C ALA A 185 -4.86 -4.66 -9.25
N ASP A 186 -3.88 -4.59 -8.35
CA ASP A 186 -2.47 -4.45 -8.72
C ASP A 186 -1.90 -5.78 -9.27
N VAL A 187 -2.24 -6.92 -8.65
CA VAL A 187 -1.83 -8.24 -9.16
C VAL A 187 -2.58 -8.57 -10.46
N TRP A 188 -3.87 -8.23 -10.55
CA TRP A 188 -4.63 -8.41 -11.78
C TRP A 188 -4.07 -7.56 -12.93
N ALA A 189 -3.71 -6.29 -12.67
CA ALA A 189 -3.25 -5.36 -13.71
C ALA A 189 -1.79 -5.57 -14.13
N HIS A 190 -0.95 -6.03 -13.20
CA HIS A 190 0.49 -6.23 -13.40
C HIS A 190 0.94 -7.66 -13.03
N PRO A 191 0.34 -8.71 -13.59
CA PRO A 191 0.66 -10.09 -13.22
C PRO A 191 2.14 -10.43 -13.47
N GLU A 192 2.81 -9.75 -14.42
CA GLU A 192 4.23 -9.89 -14.71
C GLU A 192 5.15 -9.48 -13.56
N CYS A 193 4.67 -8.67 -12.62
CA CYS A 193 5.44 -8.25 -11.45
C CYS A 193 5.46 -9.31 -10.33
N PHE A 194 4.74 -10.42 -10.50
CA PHE A 194 4.54 -11.44 -9.47
C PHE A 194 4.86 -12.84 -9.99
N LEU A 195 5.25 -13.73 -9.10
CA LEU A 195 5.51 -15.15 -9.41
C LEU A 195 4.18 -15.91 -9.58
N LEU A 196 3.56 -15.74 -10.75
CA LEU A 196 2.31 -16.38 -11.16
C LEU A 196 2.53 -17.31 -12.35
N ASP A 197 1.71 -18.36 -12.43
CA ASP A 197 1.59 -19.16 -13.64
C ASP A 197 0.81 -18.41 -14.72
N THR A 198 0.84 -18.92 -15.96
CA THR A 198 0.19 -18.30 -17.12
C THR A 198 -1.33 -18.13 -16.96
N ASP A 199 -1.94 -18.91 -16.08
CA ASP A 199 -3.38 -18.82 -15.78
C ASP A 199 -3.71 -17.86 -14.62
N GLY A 200 -2.69 -17.29 -13.97
CA GLY A 200 -2.77 -16.38 -12.83
C GLY A 200 -2.62 -17.07 -11.45
N SER A 201 -2.51 -18.40 -11.41
CA SER A 201 -2.38 -19.14 -10.15
C SER A 201 -0.98 -18.99 -9.52
N MET A 202 -0.90 -19.17 -8.20
CA MET A 202 0.36 -19.10 -7.45
C MET A 202 0.93 -20.50 -7.23
N LYS A 203 2.21 -20.70 -7.56
CA LYS A 203 2.97 -21.90 -7.15
C LYS A 203 3.62 -21.77 -5.78
N VAL A 204 3.92 -20.53 -5.39
CA VAL A 204 4.52 -20.22 -4.10
C VAL A 204 3.77 -19.07 -3.45
N VAL A 205 3.70 -19.11 -2.13
CA VAL A 205 3.07 -18.08 -1.30
C VAL A 205 4.00 -17.63 -0.19
N SER A 206 3.73 -16.43 0.33
CA SER A 206 4.44 -15.86 1.47
C SER A 206 3.99 -16.44 2.81
N GLY A 207 4.89 -16.30 3.79
CA GLY A 207 4.67 -16.67 5.16
C GLY A 207 5.94 -16.47 5.98
N VAL A 208 5.97 -17.10 7.15
CA VAL A 208 7.16 -17.21 8.01
C VAL A 208 7.31 -18.64 8.51
N PRO A 209 8.55 -19.13 8.72
CA PRO A 209 8.78 -20.48 9.19
C PRO A 209 8.26 -20.69 10.63
N PRO A 210 8.19 -21.95 11.09
CA PRO A 210 8.06 -22.24 12.50
C PRO A 210 9.13 -21.55 13.34
N ASP A 211 8.73 -21.08 14.51
CA ASP A 211 9.61 -20.50 15.51
C ASP A 211 9.15 -20.91 16.93
N TYR A 212 9.76 -20.32 17.96
CA TYR A 212 9.42 -20.63 19.34
C TYR A 212 8.04 -20.10 19.77
N PHE A 213 7.38 -19.26 18.96
CA PHE A 213 6.03 -18.75 19.18
C PHE A 213 4.97 -19.52 18.37
N SER A 214 5.32 -20.07 17.21
CA SER A 214 4.42 -20.85 16.35
C SER A 214 5.07 -22.14 15.86
N GLU A 215 4.56 -23.29 16.32
CA GLU A 215 5.04 -24.62 15.90
C GLU A 215 4.88 -24.90 14.40
N THR A 216 3.92 -24.24 13.73
CA THR A 216 3.63 -24.44 12.30
C THR A 216 4.05 -23.26 11.42
N GLY A 217 4.66 -22.23 12.01
CA GLY A 217 4.88 -20.95 11.35
C GLY A 217 3.57 -20.25 11.01
N GLN A 218 3.59 -19.40 9.98
CA GLN A 218 2.38 -18.74 9.48
C GLN A 218 2.40 -18.73 7.96
N ARG A 219 1.33 -19.23 7.34
CA ARG A 219 1.12 -19.17 5.88
C ARG A 219 0.18 -18.01 5.60
N TRP A 220 0.70 -16.91 5.03
CA TRP A 220 -0.09 -15.70 4.78
C TRP A 220 -0.84 -15.76 3.45
N GLY A 221 -0.26 -16.42 2.44
CA GLY A 221 -0.95 -16.67 1.17
C GLY A 221 -0.79 -15.56 0.12
N ASN A 222 -0.01 -14.50 0.38
CA ASN A 222 0.25 -13.46 -0.61
C ASN A 222 1.24 -13.94 -1.68
N PRO A 223 1.14 -13.43 -2.94
CA PRO A 223 2.12 -13.70 -3.99
C PRO A 223 3.48 -13.09 -3.65
N HIS A 224 4.53 -13.74 -4.14
CA HIS A 224 5.88 -13.18 -4.15
C HIS A 224 6.11 -12.35 -5.42
N TYR A 225 7.01 -11.38 -5.34
CA TYR A 225 7.42 -10.57 -6.48
C TYR A 225 8.32 -11.33 -7.45
N ASP A 226 8.16 -11.08 -8.75
CA ASP A 226 9.15 -11.46 -9.76
C ASP A 226 10.24 -10.38 -9.84
N TRP A 227 11.24 -10.53 -8.98
CA TRP A 227 12.36 -9.60 -8.90
C TRP A 227 13.22 -9.56 -10.18
N ASP A 228 13.24 -10.62 -10.98
CA ASP A 228 13.99 -10.62 -12.24
C ASP A 228 13.28 -9.78 -13.30
N VAL A 229 11.93 -9.74 -13.28
CA VAL A 229 11.16 -8.79 -14.08
C VAL A 229 11.37 -7.37 -13.58
N MET A 230 11.19 -7.13 -12.28
CA MET A 230 11.30 -5.78 -11.70
C MET A 230 12.69 -5.15 -11.87
N ARG A 231 13.78 -5.93 -11.90
CA ARG A 231 15.11 -5.38 -12.18
C ARG A 231 15.24 -4.79 -13.59
N LYS A 232 14.46 -5.26 -14.56
CA LYS A 232 14.59 -4.83 -15.98
C LYS A 232 14.17 -3.39 -16.20
N ASP A 233 13.29 -2.85 -15.36
CA ASP A 233 12.79 -1.48 -15.42
C ASP A 233 13.20 -0.63 -14.21
N ASP A 234 14.25 -1.07 -13.49
CA ASP A 234 14.76 -0.40 -12.30
C ASP A 234 13.68 -0.23 -11.21
N PHE A 235 12.98 -1.33 -10.94
CA PHE A 235 11.97 -1.50 -9.90
C PHE A 235 10.80 -0.52 -10.02
N ALA A 236 10.31 -0.29 -11.25
CA ALA A 236 9.34 0.77 -11.53
C ALA A 236 8.06 0.64 -10.69
N TRP A 237 7.48 -0.55 -10.59
CA TRP A 237 6.27 -0.79 -9.78
C TRP A 237 6.46 -0.40 -8.30
N TRP A 238 7.61 -0.79 -7.71
CA TRP A 238 7.95 -0.41 -6.34
C TRP A 238 8.18 1.08 -6.17
N LYS A 239 8.79 1.74 -7.17
CA LYS A 239 8.97 3.20 -7.15
C LYS A 239 7.64 3.94 -7.20
N TYR A 240 6.71 3.53 -8.05
CA TYR A 240 5.36 4.09 -8.07
C TYR A 240 4.67 3.89 -6.72
N ARG A 241 4.74 2.68 -6.16
CA ARG A 241 4.18 2.39 -4.83
C ARG A 241 4.75 3.28 -3.74
N ILE A 242 6.08 3.45 -3.69
CA ILE A 242 6.75 4.32 -2.73
C ILE A 242 6.36 5.78 -2.96
N SER A 243 6.42 6.29 -4.19
CA SER A 243 6.03 7.67 -4.52
C SER A 243 4.63 7.98 -3.98
N HIS A 244 3.68 7.07 -4.24
CA HIS A 244 2.32 7.21 -3.77
C HIS A 244 2.19 7.25 -2.23
N HIS A 245 2.97 6.44 -1.51
CA HIS A 245 2.96 6.51 -0.03
C HIS A 245 3.60 7.81 0.48
N LEU A 246 4.61 8.36 -0.21
CA LEU A 246 5.25 9.63 0.18
C LEU A 246 4.39 10.87 -0.15
N GLU A 247 3.45 10.74 -1.08
CA GLU A 247 2.36 11.71 -1.29
C GLU A 247 1.39 11.74 -0.10
N GLN A 248 1.25 10.64 0.63
CA GLN A 248 0.31 10.51 1.75
C GLN A 248 0.96 10.76 3.12
N PHE A 249 2.22 10.38 3.30
CA PHE A 249 2.87 10.34 4.60
C PHE A 249 4.23 11.03 4.61
N ASP A 250 4.67 11.44 5.80
CA ASP A 250 6.01 11.99 6.02
C ASP A 250 7.03 10.90 6.38
N LEU A 251 6.55 9.78 6.94
CA LEU A 251 7.30 8.58 7.26
C LEU A 251 6.49 7.35 6.83
N VAL A 252 7.15 6.30 6.36
CA VAL A 252 6.48 5.04 5.98
C VAL A 252 7.15 3.87 6.69
N ARG A 253 6.38 3.12 7.47
CA ARG A 253 6.85 1.85 8.03
C ARG A 253 6.78 0.79 6.93
N ILE A 254 7.89 0.11 6.68
CA ILE A 254 7.90 -1.07 5.81
C ILE A 254 7.72 -2.27 6.72
N ASP A 255 6.52 -2.83 6.69
CA ASP A 255 6.15 -4.03 7.43
C ASP A 255 6.97 -5.24 6.93
N HIS A 256 7.35 -6.13 7.84
CA HIS A 256 8.16 -7.30 7.53
C HIS A 256 9.42 -6.96 6.71
N PHE A 257 10.16 -5.92 7.13
CA PHE A 257 11.32 -5.41 6.38
C PHE A 257 12.37 -6.49 6.10
N ARG A 258 12.47 -7.52 6.95
CA ARG A 258 13.38 -8.65 6.73
C ARG A 258 13.16 -9.32 5.37
N GLY A 259 11.93 -9.26 4.84
CA GLY A 259 11.52 -9.69 3.50
C GLY A 259 12.31 -9.06 2.36
N MET A 260 12.95 -7.91 2.60
CA MET A 260 13.86 -7.26 1.66
C MET A 260 15.21 -8.00 1.53
N GLU A 261 15.67 -8.68 2.57
CA GLU A 261 16.92 -9.45 2.53
C GLU A 261 16.68 -10.89 2.05
N ALA A 262 15.67 -11.54 2.61
CA ALA A 262 15.23 -12.86 2.19
C ALA A 262 13.73 -13.01 2.50
N ALA A 263 12.99 -13.88 1.83
CA ALA A 263 11.62 -14.20 2.23
C ALA A 263 11.42 -15.71 2.31
N TRP A 264 10.49 -16.13 3.17
CA TRP A 264 10.11 -17.52 3.29
C TRP A 264 9.08 -17.86 2.20
N MET A 265 9.46 -18.77 1.31
CA MET A 265 8.64 -19.25 0.21
C MET A 265 8.07 -20.61 0.55
N ILE A 266 6.74 -20.72 0.49
CA ILE A 266 5.99 -21.94 0.78
C ILE A 266 5.33 -22.39 -0.52
N ASP A 267 5.39 -23.68 -0.86
CA ASP A 267 4.62 -24.22 -1.97
C ASP A 267 3.12 -23.97 -1.73
N ALA A 268 2.42 -23.43 -2.72
CA ALA A 268 1.02 -23.06 -2.59
C ALA A 268 0.12 -24.26 -2.23
N ALA A 269 0.52 -25.48 -2.59
CA ALA A 269 -0.18 -26.72 -2.25
C ALA A 269 -0.04 -27.13 -0.77
N CYS A 270 0.94 -26.57 -0.04
CA CYS A 270 1.11 -26.84 1.39
C CYS A 270 0.03 -26.12 2.22
N GLU A 271 -0.55 -26.84 3.19
CA GLU A 271 -1.54 -26.28 4.13
C GLU A 271 -0.89 -25.39 5.20
N THR A 272 0.39 -25.63 5.53
CA THR A 272 1.13 -24.93 6.59
C THR A 272 2.42 -24.29 6.05
N ALA A 273 3.13 -23.55 6.89
CA ALA A 273 4.39 -22.89 6.53
C ALA A 273 5.65 -23.71 6.87
N ILE A 274 5.50 -24.93 7.38
CA ILE A 274 6.61 -25.79 7.81
C ILE A 274 7.56 -26.08 6.64
N ASP A 275 7.00 -26.49 5.50
CA ASP A 275 7.75 -26.98 4.34
C ASP A 275 8.13 -25.87 3.35
N GLY A 276 8.55 -24.71 3.87
CA GLY A 276 9.08 -23.62 3.06
C GLY A 276 10.61 -23.59 2.98
N HIS A 277 11.13 -22.57 2.30
CA HIS A 277 12.57 -22.29 2.27
C HIS A 277 12.84 -20.79 2.18
N TRP A 278 14.02 -20.37 2.64
CA TRP A 278 14.47 -18.99 2.49
C TRP A 278 14.96 -18.75 1.07
N GLN A 279 14.38 -17.75 0.41
CA GLN A 279 14.84 -17.23 -0.87
C GLN A 279 15.44 -15.84 -0.66
N GLN A 280 16.66 -15.59 -1.14
CA GLN A 280 17.26 -14.25 -1.07
C GLN A 280 16.54 -13.28 -2.01
N MET A 281 16.40 -12.04 -1.53
CA MET A 281 15.70 -10.94 -2.21
C MET A 281 16.67 -9.80 -2.53
N PRO A 282 16.43 -9.01 -3.59
CA PRO A 282 17.32 -7.92 -4.01
C PRO A 282 17.12 -6.63 -3.21
N GLY A 283 16.91 -6.71 -1.89
CA GLY A 283 16.61 -5.53 -1.08
C GLY A 283 17.69 -4.46 -1.12
N ASP A 284 18.96 -4.86 -1.27
CA ASP A 284 20.05 -3.89 -1.43
C ASP A 284 19.95 -3.11 -2.75
N GLU A 285 19.65 -3.79 -3.85
CA GLU A 285 19.48 -3.17 -5.17
C GLU A 285 18.25 -2.25 -5.17
N LEU A 286 17.13 -2.73 -4.61
CA LEU A 286 15.89 -1.97 -4.49
C LEU A 286 16.10 -0.71 -3.63
N LEU A 287 16.65 -0.84 -2.41
CA LEU A 287 16.86 0.31 -1.52
C LEU A 287 17.84 1.32 -2.10
N SER A 288 18.87 0.87 -2.83
CA SER A 288 19.77 1.77 -3.55
C SER A 288 19.03 2.54 -4.66
N SER A 289 18.16 1.87 -5.41
CA SER A 289 17.37 2.48 -6.47
C SER A 289 16.34 3.48 -5.92
N LEU A 290 15.65 3.13 -4.82
CA LEU A 290 14.73 4.01 -4.11
C LEU A 290 15.46 5.24 -3.55
N ARG A 291 16.63 5.07 -2.92
CA ARG A 291 17.42 6.20 -2.41
C ARG A 291 17.79 7.16 -3.52
N SER A 292 18.23 6.63 -4.67
CA SER A 292 18.60 7.43 -5.84
C SER A 292 17.41 8.21 -6.42
N SER A 293 16.18 7.73 -6.22
CA SER A 293 14.95 8.35 -6.75
C SER A 293 14.29 9.31 -5.76
N PHE A 294 14.40 9.07 -4.45
CA PHE A 294 13.56 9.73 -3.44
C PHE A 294 14.31 10.39 -2.27
N ALA A 295 15.65 10.31 -2.21
CA ALA A 295 16.41 11.00 -1.17
C ALA A 295 16.16 12.52 -1.26
N SER A 296 15.62 13.09 -0.17
CA SER A 296 15.08 14.45 -0.17
C SER A 296 16.14 15.55 -0.11
N ASP A 297 17.36 15.25 0.34
CA ASP A 297 18.45 16.20 0.49
C ASP A 297 19.80 15.55 0.16
N ALA A 298 20.59 16.18 -0.71
CA ALA A 298 21.95 15.75 -1.06
C ALA A 298 22.92 15.72 0.15
N GLU A 299 22.56 16.37 1.26
CA GLU A 299 23.36 16.36 2.50
C GLU A 299 22.99 15.23 3.47
N ASN A 300 21.76 14.71 3.44
CA ASN A 300 21.30 13.68 4.40
C ASN A 300 21.02 12.30 3.77
N ASP A 301 20.82 12.22 2.44
CA ASP A 301 20.71 10.97 1.64
C ASP A 301 19.81 9.88 2.26
N GLN A 302 18.77 10.30 3.00
CA GLN A 302 17.97 9.44 3.86
C GLN A 302 16.61 9.16 3.23
N LEU A 303 16.24 7.88 3.26
CA LEU A 303 14.91 7.42 2.93
C LEU A 303 13.98 7.64 4.15
N PRO A 304 12.76 8.18 3.96
CA PRO A 304 11.80 8.40 5.05
C PRO A 304 11.11 7.10 5.49
N PHE A 305 11.87 6.02 5.64
CA PHE A 305 11.35 4.70 5.98
C PHE A 305 11.72 4.30 7.41
N VAL A 306 10.83 3.54 8.03
CA VAL A 306 11.10 2.81 9.28
C VAL A 306 10.99 1.32 8.97
N ALA A 307 12.02 0.55 9.29
CA ALA A 307 12.03 -0.89 9.05
C ALA A 307 11.37 -1.61 10.23
N GLU A 308 10.25 -2.28 10.01
CA GLU A 308 9.74 -3.22 11.01
C GLU A 308 10.70 -4.43 11.08
N ASP A 309 11.48 -4.51 12.16
CA ASP A 309 12.51 -5.54 12.38
C ASP A 309 12.26 -6.36 13.66
N LEU A 310 11.00 -6.67 13.99
CA LEU A 310 10.66 -7.57 15.09
C LEU A 310 10.80 -9.05 14.69
N GLY A 311 10.78 -9.92 15.70
CA GLY A 311 10.96 -11.36 15.53
C GLY A 311 12.43 -11.79 15.53
N ILE A 312 12.71 -12.96 14.95
CA ILE A 312 14.08 -13.48 14.86
C ILE A 312 14.76 -12.87 13.62
N ILE A 313 15.66 -11.92 13.86
CA ILE A 313 16.36 -11.17 12.82
C ILE A 313 17.81 -11.65 12.66
N THR A 314 18.24 -11.77 11.41
CA THR A 314 19.60 -12.19 11.07
C THR A 314 20.57 -11.00 11.04
N PRO A 315 21.89 -11.23 11.19
CA PRO A 315 22.90 -10.18 11.00
C PRO A 315 22.82 -9.48 9.65
N GLU A 316 22.42 -10.18 8.59
CA GLU A 316 22.27 -9.66 7.23
C GLU A 316 21.16 -8.63 7.13
N VAL A 317 19.99 -8.90 7.73
CA VAL A 317 18.88 -7.94 7.81
C VAL A 317 19.30 -6.70 8.61
N THR A 318 19.99 -6.89 9.72
CA THR A 318 20.53 -5.78 10.54
C THR A 318 21.55 -4.95 9.74
N ALA A 319 22.40 -5.60 8.96
CA ALA A 319 23.39 -4.94 8.11
C ALA A 319 22.71 -4.14 6.99
N LEU A 320 21.68 -4.70 6.34
CA LEU A 320 20.88 -4.01 5.31
C LEU A 320 20.21 -2.77 5.89
N ARG A 321 19.51 -2.89 7.03
CA ARG A 321 18.86 -1.75 7.71
C ARG A 321 19.85 -0.63 8.04
N LYS A 322 21.00 -0.99 8.62
CA LYS A 322 22.05 -0.01 8.99
C LYS A 322 22.74 0.62 7.78
N LYS A 323 22.92 -0.11 6.68
CA LYS A 323 23.50 0.41 5.43
C LYS A 323 22.70 1.58 4.85
N TYR A 324 21.38 1.56 5.02
CA TYR A 324 20.47 2.61 4.56
C TYR A 324 20.01 3.56 5.67
N HIS A 325 20.62 3.50 6.86
CA HIS A 325 20.30 4.36 8.01
C HIS A 325 18.84 4.31 8.44
N LEU A 326 18.16 3.18 8.24
CA LEU A 326 16.75 3.06 8.59
C LEU A 326 16.59 2.77 10.09
N PRO A 327 15.75 3.52 10.83
CA PRO A 327 15.36 3.13 12.19
C PRO A 327 14.63 1.78 12.17
N GLY A 328 14.81 1.02 13.25
CA GLY A 328 14.08 -0.23 13.54
C GLY A 328 13.15 -0.01 14.71
#